data_AF-M7SPC6-F1
#
_entry.id   AF-M7SPC6-F1
#
_cell.length_a   1.000
_cell.length_b   1.000
_cell.length_c   1.000
_cell.angle_alpha   90.00
_cell.angle_beta   90.00
_cell.angle_gamma   90.00
#
_symmetry.space_group_name_H-M   'P 1'
#
loop_
_entity.id
_entity.type
_entity.pdbx_description
1 polymer ?
#
loop_
_entity_poly.entity_id
_entity_poly.type
_entity_poly.pdbx_seq_one_letter_code
_entity_poly.pdbx_strand_id
1 'polypeptide(L)'
;MPIISLTHMIWSVLSVVDNVEESKAASIHGSVLSINAKPLAVSTKYWTVYQPAANTCAELKAADTCQVSGCPEFASDKSGRGYCHEHRCHEPSCQDQRAHDSKSCDAHSCYKQNCHKERANSENALYCSKHECKTAGCRSGATVKGGHCVENGHACRTGACPEPRAYPGHDGDAGLCARHLLDRMSTLDARSAREMKRLEDEIRHHQAYRLEQERLLEYEKKRREDAEKEGRRQMQIIHKLKSELEQHQRRQEQEDRRSRDLPRRYPEEQHQREQDETKRRSRQSYQQDRGRARDRESGRVPEMGERDRRPYGHRRERSVGDDYVRREPQDYFFNVSEPSSESSYYGGARSRPRR
;
A
#
# COMPACT_ATOMS: atom_id res chain seq x y z
N MET A 1 47.14 4.18 18.09
CA MET A 1 45.85 4.44 17.40
C MET A 1 44.90 3.32 17.79
N PRO A 2 43.81 3.58 18.53
CA PRO A 2 42.96 2.51 19.03
C PRO A 2 41.96 2.08 17.96
N ILE A 3 41.88 0.76 17.76
CA ILE A 3 40.89 0.08 16.93
C ILE A 3 39.61 0.04 17.76
N ILE A 4 38.68 0.96 17.50
CA ILE A 4 37.36 0.94 18.12
C ILE A 4 36.52 -0.11 17.38
N SER A 5 36.13 -1.12 18.15
CA SER A 5 35.39 -2.31 17.74
C SER A 5 34.03 -1.96 17.13
N LEU A 6 33.83 -2.35 15.86
CA LEU A 6 32.59 -2.22 15.08
C LEU A 6 31.42 -3.09 15.58
N THR A 7 31.56 -3.79 16.70
CA THR A 7 30.56 -4.73 17.21
C THR A 7 29.38 -4.07 17.94
N HIS A 8 29.47 -2.79 18.30
CA HIS A 8 28.40 -2.12 19.07
C HIS A 8 27.29 -1.46 18.23
N MET A 9 27.45 -1.29 16.91
CA MET A 9 26.38 -0.69 16.09
C MET A 9 25.27 -1.66 15.67
N ILE A 10 25.48 -2.97 15.78
CA ILE A 10 24.50 -3.97 15.30
C ILE A 10 23.38 -4.21 16.33
N TRP A 11 23.59 -3.89 17.62
CA TRP A 11 22.57 -4.10 18.65
C TRP A 11 21.54 -2.96 18.79
N SER A 12 21.81 -1.76 18.27
CA SER A 12 20.86 -0.63 18.39
C SER A 12 19.77 -0.58 17.33
N VAL A 13 19.86 -1.37 16.25
CA VAL A 13 18.81 -1.39 15.20
C VAL A 13 17.71 -2.42 15.50
N LEU A 14 17.95 -3.39 16.39
CA LEU A 14 16.97 -4.44 16.72
C LEU A 14 16.01 -4.07 17.87
N SER A 15 16.17 -2.94 18.56
CA SER A 15 15.27 -2.54 19.67
C SER A 15 14.07 -1.69 19.26
N VAL A 16 13.89 -1.37 17.97
CA VAL A 16 12.82 -0.48 17.50
C VAL A 16 11.60 -1.25 16.96
N VAL A 17 11.65 -2.59 16.87
CA VAL A 17 10.56 -3.38 16.26
C VAL A 17 9.54 -3.94 17.29
N ASP A 18 9.78 -3.85 18.59
CA ASP A 18 8.95 -4.53 19.61
C ASP A 18 7.89 -3.66 20.33
N ASN A 19 7.48 -2.50 19.80
CA ASN A 19 6.59 -1.57 20.54
C ASN A 19 5.28 -1.15 19.83
N VAL A 20 4.68 -2.00 18.98
CA VAL A 20 3.42 -1.64 18.26
C VAL A 20 2.21 -2.54 18.60
N GLU A 21 2.27 -3.36 19.65
CA GLU A 21 1.12 -4.19 20.06
C GLU A 21 0.74 -4.06 21.53
N GLU A 22 0.34 -2.85 21.95
CA GLU A 22 -0.54 -2.67 23.12
C GLU A 22 -1.77 -1.82 22.76
N SER A 23 -2.64 -2.46 21.98
CA SER A 23 -4.03 -2.75 22.38
C SER A 23 -4.76 -1.67 23.17
N LYS A 24 -5.40 -0.79 22.39
CA LYS A 24 -6.60 -0.04 22.73
C LYS A 24 -7.71 -1.01 23.21
N ALA A 25 -7.91 -1.10 24.52
CA ALA A 25 -9.09 -1.72 25.11
C ALA A 25 -9.58 -0.88 26.30
N ALA A 26 -10.90 -0.73 26.40
CA ALA A 26 -11.67 0.05 27.38
C ALA A 26 -11.60 1.57 27.14
N SER A 27 -12.68 2.35 27.16
CA SER A 27 -13.88 2.23 27.98
C SER A 27 -14.94 3.17 27.38
N ILE A 28 -16.03 2.62 26.85
CA ILE A 28 -17.24 3.39 26.53
C ILE A 28 -18.37 2.77 27.35
N HIS A 29 -18.46 3.18 28.61
CA HIS A 29 -19.66 2.98 29.42
C HIS A 29 -20.74 3.94 28.92
N GLY A 30 -21.56 3.47 27.99
CA GLY A 30 -22.83 4.09 27.65
C GLY A 30 -23.85 3.79 28.75
N SER A 31 -24.07 4.76 29.63
CA SER A 31 -25.08 4.76 30.67
C SER A 31 -26.48 4.50 30.09
N VAL A 32 -27.04 3.32 30.35
CA VAL A 32 -28.45 3.01 30.09
C VAL A 32 -29.28 3.66 31.20
N LEU A 33 -30.11 4.62 30.80
CA LEU A 33 -31.08 5.31 31.65
C LEU A 33 -32.04 4.30 32.28
N SER A 34 -31.98 4.20 33.60
CA SER A 34 -32.91 3.47 34.44
C SER A 34 -34.21 4.28 34.57
N ILE A 35 -35.25 3.87 33.87
CA ILE A 35 -36.59 4.46 34.00
C ILE A 35 -37.37 3.63 35.01
N ASN A 36 -37.24 4.01 36.28
CA ASN A 36 -38.13 3.57 37.34
C ASN A 36 -39.53 4.11 37.06
N ALA A 37 -40.49 3.22 36.82
CA ALA A 37 -41.90 3.59 36.77
C ALA A 37 -42.76 2.50 37.42
N LYS A 38 -43.17 2.75 38.67
CA LYS A 38 -44.51 2.54 39.25
C LYS A 38 -44.45 2.57 40.80
N PRO A 39 -45.58 2.78 41.51
CA PRO A 39 -46.83 3.41 41.12
C PRO A 39 -47.27 4.52 42.10
N LEU A 40 -48.00 5.52 41.59
CA LEU A 40 -48.75 6.46 42.41
C LEU A 40 -49.93 5.73 43.08
N ALA A 41 -49.95 5.75 44.40
CA ALA A 41 -51.11 5.40 45.20
C ALA A 41 -52.16 6.51 45.06
N VAL A 42 -53.26 6.23 44.36
CA VAL A 42 -54.45 7.08 44.39
C VAL A 42 -55.44 6.49 45.38
N SER A 43 -55.40 7.05 46.58
CA SER A 43 -56.47 6.99 47.57
C SER A 43 -57.66 7.78 47.05
N THR A 44 -58.77 7.12 46.73
CA THR A 44 -60.08 7.78 46.62
C THR A 44 -61.02 7.17 47.65
N LYS A 45 -61.35 8.04 48.58
CA LYS A 45 -62.16 7.84 49.76
C LYS A 45 -63.53 8.48 49.48
N TYR A 46 -64.59 7.70 49.76
CA TYR A 46 -65.98 8.09 50.05
C TYR A 46 -66.79 8.82 48.98
N TRP A 47 -67.83 8.14 48.47
CA TRP A 47 -69.20 8.66 48.50
C TRP A 47 -70.15 7.49 48.82
N THR A 48 -70.66 7.48 50.04
CA THR A 48 -71.80 6.69 50.48
C THR A 48 -73.08 7.30 49.90
N VAL A 49 -73.73 6.61 48.98
CA VAL A 49 -75.13 6.87 48.62
C VAL A 49 -75.97 5.68 49.08
N TYR A 50 -76.76 6.02 50.08
CA TYR A 50 -77.84 5.28 50.72
C TYR A 50 -78.86 4.79 49.68
N GLN A 51 -79.17 3.49 49.65
CA GLN A 51 -80.44 2.99 49.10
C GLN A 51 -80.98 1.81 49.94
N PRO A 52 -82.32 1.71 50.04
CA PRO A 52 -83.00 1.10 51.18
C PRO A 52 -83.19 -0.40 51.04
N ALA A 53 -83.26 -1.05 52.20
CA ALA A 53 -83.77 -2.40 52.36
C ALA A 53 -85.24 -2.47 51.94
N ALA A 54 -85.53 -3.29 50.95
CA ALA A 54 -86.84 -3.87 50.72
C ALA A 54 -86.65 -5.40 50.62
N ASN A 55 -86.96 -6.06 51.73
CA ASN A 55 -87.07 -7.50 51.81
C ASN A 55 -88.36 -7.99 51.13
N THR A 56 -88.32 -9.26 50.77
CA THR A 56 -89.41 -10.27 50.77
C THR A 56 -90.08 -10.62 49.43
N CYS A 57 -90.02 -11.93 49.15
CA CYS A 57 -90.97 -12.75 48.39
C CYS A 57 -90.88 -12.80 46.85
N ALA A 58 -89.71 -13.17 46.30
CA ALA A 58 -89.60 -13.74 44.94
C ALA A 58 -88.62 -14.93 44.88
N GLU A 59 -88.64 -15.80 45.88
CA GLU A 59 -87.62 -16.86 46.04
C GLU A 59 -87.87 -18.17 45.27
N LEU A 60 -88.83 -18.26 44.34
CA LEU A 60 -89.17 -19.56 43.74
C LEU A 60 -89.35 -19.63 42.21
N LYS A 61 -88.88 -18.65 41.41
CA LYS A 61 -88.92 -18.75 39.93
C LYS A 61 -87.70 -18.19 39.16
N ALA A 62 -86.58 -17.89 39.83
CA ALA A 62 -85.37 -17.40 39.15
C ALA A 62 -84.51 -18.52 38.52
N ALA A 63 -84.86 -19.79 38.74
CA ALA A 63 -84.06 -20.92 38.25
C ALA A 63 -84.16 -21.18 36.74
N ASP A 64 -85.16 -20.57 36.07
CA ASP A 64 -85.49 -20.93 34.69
C ASP A 64 -85.18 -19.83 33.66
N THR A 65 -84.73 -18.63 34.05
CA THR A 65 -84.41 -17.54 33.09
C THR A 65 -82.91 -17.45 32.81
N CYS A 66 -82.55 -17.08 31.57
CA CYS A 66 -81.16 -16.88 31.21
C CYS A 66 -80.47 -15.80 32.06
N GLN A 67 -79.25 -16.06 32.54
CA GLN A 67 -78.44 -15.14 33.37
C GLN A 67 -77.88 -13.95 32.59
N VAL A 68 -77.98 -13.92 31.27
CA VAL A 68 -77.55 -12.78 30.46
C VAL A 68 -78.59 -11.66 30.58
N SER A 69 -78.18 -10.52 31.11
CA SER A 69 -79.04 -9.34 31.30
C SER A 69 -79.78 -8.97 30.02
N GLY A 70 -81.11 -9.00 30.07
CA GLY A 70 -81.98 -8.63 28.94
C GLY A 70 -82.34 -9.79 27.99
N CYS A 71 -81.91 -11.02 28.26
CA CYS A 71 -82.35 -12.18 27.49
C CYS A 71 -83.72 -12.67 28.02
N PRO A 72 -84.77 -12.71 27.17
CA PRO A 72 -86.08 -13.21 27.57
C PRO A 72 -86.20 -14.74 27.55
N GLU A 73 -85.18 -15.45 27.07
CA GLU A 73 -85.24 -16.91 26.90
C GLU A 73 -85.00 -17.68 28.19
N PHE A 74 -85.59 -18.87 28.25
CA PHE A 74 -85.42 -19.80 29.35
C PHE A 74 -84.07 -20.52 29.28
N ALA A 75 -83.49 -20.83 30.44
CA ALA A 75 -82.27 -21.63 30.52
C ALA A 75 -82.52 -23.03 29.94
N SER A 76 -81.57 -23.51 29.12
CA SER A 76 -81.76 -24.71 28.29
C SER A 76 -81.87 -26.00 29.08
N ASP A 77 -81.28 -26.04 30.28
CA ASP A 77 -81.07 -27.25 31.06
C ASP A 77 -81.32 -27.02 32.55
N LYS A 78 -81.92 -28.02 33.21
CA LYS A 78 -82.09 -28.08 34.67
C LYS A 78 -80.78 -28.26 35.44
N SER A 79 -79.62 -28.24 34.77
CA SER A 79 -78.30 -28.49 35.35
C SER A 79 -77.75 -27.32 36.18
N GLY A 80 -78.52 -26.24 36.34
CA GLY A 80 -78.24 -25.17 37.31
C GLY A 80 -77.24 -24.09 36.88
N ARG A 81 -76.79 -24.09 35.61
CA ARG A 81 -75.86 -23.06 35.09
C ARG A 81 -76.49 -21.93 34.26
N GLY A 82 -77.82 -21.89 34.13
CA GLY A 82 -78.55 -20.64 33.86
C GLY A 82 -78.38 -19.94 32.51
N TYR A 83 -77.86 -20.58 31.45
CA TYR A 83 -77.78 -19.95 30.11
C TYR A 83 -78.75 -20.61 29.10
N CYS A 84 -79.42 -19.81 28.27
CA CYS A 84 -80.24 -20.30 27.15
C CYS A 84 -79.35 -20.84 26.02
N HIS A 85 -79.95 -21.48 25.00
CA HIS A 85 -79.20 -22.15 23.94
C HIS A 85 -78.35 -21.16 23.11
N GLU A 86 -78.80 -19.91 22.99
CA GLU A 86 -78.07 -18.87 22.26
C GLU A 86 -76.88 -18.30 23.04
N HIS A 87 -76.98 -18.28 24.38
CA HIS A 87 -75.97 -17.73 25.30
C HIS A 87 -75.08 -18.80 25.94
N ARG A 88 -75.30 -20.08 25.65
CA ARG A 88 -74.47 -21.20 26.09
C ARG A 88 -73.36 -21.48 25.08
N CYS A 89 -72.18 -21.86 25.56
CA CYS A 89 -71.10 -22.35 24.70
C CYS A 89 -71.56 -23.56 23.86
N HIS A 90 -71.23 -23.56 22.56
CA HIS A 90 -71.64 -24.63 21.63
C HIS A 90 -70.91 -25.98 21.86
N GLU A 91 -69.78 -25.98 22.56
CA GLU A 91 -68.99 -27.19 22.84
C GLU A 91 -69.81 -28.20 23.66
N PRO A 92 -69.97 -29.46 23.18
CA PRO A 92 -70.69 -30.49 23.92
C PRO A 92 -70.02 -30.71 25.27
N SER A 93 -70.81 -30.61 26.35
CA SER A 93 -70.39 -30.68 27.76
C SER A 93 -69.94 -29.36 28.40
N CYS A 94 -69.79 -28.27 27.65
CA CYS A 94 -69.55 -26.95 28.25
C CYS A 94 -70.89 -26.32 28.69
N GLN A 95 -70.92 -25.73 29.88
CA GLN A 95 -72.10 -25.05 30.42
C GLN A 95 -71.82 -23.57 30.72
N ASP A 96 -70.67 -23.04 30.29
CA ASP A 96 -70.28 -21.66 30.54
C ASP A 96 -70.93 -20.69 29.53
N GLN A 97 -70.96 -19.42 29.91
CA GLN A 97 -71.47 -18.35 29.07
C GLN A 97 -70.65 -18.21 27.79
N ARG A 98 -71.36 -18.15 26.65
CA ARG A 98 -70.80 -17.81 25.35
C ARG A 98 -70.24 -16.38 25.38
N ALA A 99 -69.06 -16.15 24.79
CA ALA A 99 -68.54 -14.78 24.66
C ALA A 99 -69.38 -13.99 23.64
N HIS A 100 -69.51 -12.68 23.85
CA HIS A 100 -70.47 -11.78 23.18
C HIS A 100 -70.61 -12.00 21.65
N ASP A 101 -69.51 -12.32 20.95
CA ASP A 101 -69.48 -12.48 19.47
C ASP A 101 -69.00 -13.86 18.96
N SER A 102 -68.69 -14.83 19.83
CA SER A 102 -68.17 -16.16 19.42
C SER A 102 -69.13 -17.26 19.78
N LYS A 103 -69.24 -18.35 19.02
CA LYS A 103 -70.11 -19.51 19.37
C LYS A 103 -69.67 -20.28 20.64
N SER A 104 -68.49 -19.96 21.16
CA SER A 104 -67.88 -20.62 22.32
C SER A 104 -67.68 -19.65 23.49
N CYS A 105 -67.47 -20.17 24.70
CA CYS A 105 -67.03 -19.37 25.86
C CYS A 105 -65.55 -18.97 25.74
N ASP A 106 -65.05 -18.11 26.64
CA ASP A 106 -63.65 -17.66 26.67
C ASP A 106 -62.63 -18.81 26.83
N ALA A 107 -63.03 -19.89 27.52
CA ALA A 107 -62.22 -21.08 27.67
C ALA A 107 -62.10 -21.91 26.37
N HIS A 108 -63.04 -21.76 25.44
CA HIS A 108 -63.09 -22.48 24.17
C HIS A 108 -62.82 -21.58 22.95
N SER A 109 -62.64 -20.27 23.15
CA SER A 109 -62.29 -19.31 22.10
C SER A 109 -60.77 -19.20 21.93
N CYS A 110 -60.33 -18.85 20.71
CA CYS A 110 -58.91 -18.69 20.40
C CYS A 110 -58.26 -17.61 21.29
N TYR A 111 -57.10 -17.91 21.89
CA TYR A 111 -56.37 -16.97 22.75
C TYR A 111 -55.83 -15.72 22.02
N LYS A 112 -55.85 -15.68 20.68
CA LYS A 112 -55.44 -14.50 19.93
C LYS A 112 -56.48 -13.39 20.10
N GLN A 113 -56.04 -12.21 20.55
CA GLN A 113 -56.89 -11.02 20.69
C GLN A 113 -57.72 -10.78 19.41
N ASN A 114 -59.02 -10.51 19.59
CA ASN A 114 -60.01 -10.28 18.53
C ASN A 114 -60.26 -11.49 17.61
N CYS A 115 -59.95 -12.72 18.05
CA CYS A 115 -60.28 -13.94 17.31
C CYS A 115 -61.41 -14.72 17.98
N HIS A 116 -62.62 -14.58 17.44
CA HIS A 116 -63.82 -15.26 17.93
C HIS A 116 -64.00 -16.69 17.37
N LYS A 117 -62.92 -17.31 16.86
CA LYS A 117 -62.95 -18.67 16.33
C LYS A 117 -62.71 -19.68 17.43
N GLU A 118 -63.34 -20.84 17.28
CA GLU A 118 -63.17 -21.99 18.16
C GLU A 118 -61.71 -22.47 18.12
N ARG A 119 -61.20 -22.93 19.27
CA ARG A 119 -59.87 -23.56 19.36
C ARG A 119 -59.82 -24.80 18.45
N ALA A 120 -58.62 -25.20 18.02
CA ALA A 120 -58.48 -26.47 17.31
C ALA A 120 -58.98 -27.63 18.19
N ASN A 121 -59.53 -28.71 17.61
CA ASN A 121 -60.18 -29.85 18.29
C ASN A 121 -59.23 -30.73 19.15
N SER A 122 -58.18 -30.16 19.73
CA SER A 122 -57.36 -30.83 20.73
C SER A 122 -57.68 -30.26 22.10
N GLU A 123 -57.84 -31.12 23.10
CA GLU A 123 -58.15 -30.75 24.49
C GLU A 123 -57.19 -29.71 25.09
N ASN A 124 -56.00 -29.55 24.49
CA ASN A 124 -54.94 -28.65 24.95
C ASN A 124 -54.60 -27.52 23.96
N ALA A 125 -55.39 -27.30 22.90
CA ALA A 125 -55.14 -26.22 21.97
C ALA A 125 -55.44 -24.87 22.63
N LEU A 126 -54.51 -23.92 22.53
CA LEU A 126 -54.72 -22.53 22.98
C LEU A 126 -55.21 -21.62 21.85
N TYR A 127 -55.01 -22.03 20.59
CA TYR A 127 -55.28 -21.23 19.40
C TYR A 127 -56.22 -21.98 18.44
N CYS A 128 -56.91 -21.25 17.56
CA CYS A 128 -57.64 -21.85 16.44
C CYS A 128 -56.66 -22.33 15.36
N SER A 129 -57.11 -23.18 14.43
CA SER A 129 -56.28 -23.73 13.34
C SER A 129 -55.58 -22.68 12.45
N LYS A 130 -56.07 -21.43 12.43
CA LYS A 130 -55.43 -20.31 11.72
C LYS A 130 -54.32 -19.61 12.52
N HIS A 131 -54.39 -19.67 13.85
CA HIS A 131 -53.47 -19.01 14.77
C HIS A 131 -52.56 -20.01 15.50
N GLU A 132 -52.72 -21.30 15.28
CA GLU A 132 -51.80 -22.33 15.78
C GLU A 132 -50.54 -22.41 14.90
N CYS A 133 -49.40 -22.70 15.51
CA CYS A 133 -48.18 -22.95 14.77
C CYS A 133 -48.30 -24.26 13.96
N LYS A 134 -48.03 -24.19 12.66
CA LYS A 134 -48.05 -25.34 11.74
C LYS A 134 -46.91 -26.33 11.95
N THR A 135 -45.93 -26.03 12.81
CA THR A 135 -44.84 -26.96 13.11
C THR A 135 -45.37 -28.07 14.01
N ALA A 136 -45.14 -29.32 13.60
CA ALA A 136 -45.60 -30.49 14.34
C ALA A 136 -45.15 -30.45 15.81
N GLY A 137 -46.09 -30.63 16.74
CA GLY A 137 -45.84 -30.62 18.18
C GLY A 137 -45.73 -29.23 18.81
N CYS A 138 -45.78 -28.14 18.04
CA CYS A 138 -45.71 -26.79 18.56
C CYS A 138 -47.09 -26.25 18.91
N ARG A 139 -47.32 -25.91 20.19
CA ARG A 139 -48.59 -25.36 20.68
C ARG A 139 -48.62 -23.82 20.76
N SER A 140 -47.54 -23.15 20.36
CA SER A 140 -47.44 -21.69 20.40
C SER A 140 -48.25 -21.03 19.28
N GLY A 141 -48.60 -19.76 19.48
CA GLY A 141 -49.35 -18.98 18.51
C GLY A 141 -48.51 -18.61 17.29
N ALA A 142 -49.08 -18.77 16.09
CA ALA A 142 -48.51 -18.22 14.87
C ALA A 142 -48.59 -16.68 14.90
N THR A 143 -47.43 -16.04 14.77
CA THR A 143 -47.32 -14.57 14.83
C THR A 143 -47.14 -13.93 13.45
N VAL A 144 -46.64 -14.69 12.46
CA VAL A 144 -46.41 -14.22 11.09
C VAL A 144 -47.43 -14.78 10.11
N LYS A 145 -47.71 -14.03 9.03
CA LYS A 145 -48.45 -14.53 7.87
C LYS A 145 -47.70 -15.74 7.33
N GLY A 146 -48.19 -16.95 7.53
CA GLY A 146 -47.44 -18.18 7.22
C GLY A 146 -47.80 -19.33 8.16
N GLY A 147 -48.16 -19.00 9.39
CA GLY A 147 -48.59 -20.00 10.38
C GLY A 147 -47.44 -20.55 11.23
N HIS A 148 -46.31 -19.84 11.33
CA HIS A 148 -45.19 -20.25 12.19
C HIS A 148 -45.03 -19.28 13.36
N CYS A 149 -44.60 -19.78 14.51
CA CYS A 149 -44.36 -18.97 15.70
C CYS A 149 -42.93 -18.43 15.74
N VAL A 150 -42.77 -17.17 16.13
CA VAL A 150 -41.44 -16.55 16.35
C VAL A 150 -40.82 -16.99 17.69
N GLU A 151 -41.66 -17.21 18.71
CA GLU A 151 -41.22 -17.53 20.09
C GLU A 151 -40.35 -18.80 20.15
N ASN A 152 -40.76 -19.86 19.46
CA ASN A 152 -39.98 -21.11 19.39
C ASN A 152 -39.06 -21.16 18.17
N GLY A 153 -38.82 -20.03 17.49
CA GLY A 153 -37.91 -19.96 16.35
C GLY A 153 -38.34 -20.78 15.12
N HIS A 154 -39.64 -21.01 14.92
CA HIS A 154 -40.16 -21.70 13.74
C HIS A 154 -40.37 -20.76 12.55
N ALA A 155 -40.65 -19.48 12.82
CA ALA A 155 -40.78 -18.45 11.80
C ALA A 155 -39.43 -17.84 11.44
N CYS A 156 -39.29 -17.37 10.20
CA CYS A 156 -38.16 -16.54 9.80
C CYS A 156 -38.17 -15.19 10.56
N ARG A 157 -36.99 -14.79 11.06
CA ARG A 157 -36.76 -13.54 11.80
C ARG A 157 -36.83 -12.30 10.90
N THR A 158 -36.63 -12.45 9.60
CA THR A 158 -36.79 -11.34 8.65
C THR A 158 -38.26 -10.91 8.65
N GLY A 159 -38.52 -9.67 9.04
CA GLY A 159 -39.87 -9.13 9.18
C GLY A 159 -40.73 -9.40 7.94
N ALA A 160 -41.95 -9.87 8.16
CA ALA A 160 -42.93 -10.23 7.14
C ALA A 160 -42.59 -11.43 6.24
N CYS A 161 -41.51 -12.18 6.51
CA CYS A 161 -41.24 -13.42 5.79
C CYS A 161 -42.22 -14.53 6.22
N PRO A 162 -42.98 -15.12 5.28
CA PRO A 162 -43.94 -16.17 5.61
C PRO A 162 -43.31 -17.56 5.77
N GLU A 163 -42.08 -17.71 5.29
CA GLU A 163 -41.40 -19.00 5.22
C GLU A 163 -40.96 -19.50 6.61
N PRO A 164 -41.02 -20.82 6.83
CA PRO A 164 -40.43 -21.41 8.02
C PRO A 164 -38.91 -21.22 8.05
N ARG A 165 -38.34 -21.28 9.25
CA ARG A 165 -36.90 -21.34 9.44
C ARG A 165 -36.31 -22.57 8.74
N ALA A 166 -35.12 -22.44 8.15
CA ALA A 166 -34.47 -23.53 7.41
C ALA A 166 -34.19 -24.76 8.29
N TYR A 167 -33.71 -24.52 9.52
CA TYR A 167 -33.33 -25.56 10.48
C TYR A 167 -33.96 -25.28 11.85
N PRO A 168 -35.01 -26.03 12.24
CA PRO A 168 -35.55 -26.01 13.59
C PRO A 168 -34.53 -26.58 14.58
N GLY A 169 -34.30 -25.90 15.70
CA GLY A 169 -33.50 -26.45 16.82
C GLY A 169 -31.99 -26.24 16.78
N HIS A 170 -31.44 -25.54 15.79
CA HIS A 170 -30.05 -25.09 15.84
C HIS A 170 -29.94 -23.66 16.36
N ASP A 171 -29.45 -23.47 17.58
CA ASP A 171 -29.28 -22.13 18.18
C ASP A 171 -28.21 -21.28 17.49
N GLY A 172 -27.44 -21.87 16.56
CA GLY A 172 -26.38 -21.19 15.79
C GLY A 172 -26.86 -20.45 14.53
N ASP A 173 -28.01 -20.84 13.97
CA ASP A 173 -28.48 -20.24 12.71
C ASP A 173 -29.32 -19.01 12.99
N ALA A 174 -29.15 -17.94 12.21
CA ALA A 174 -29.67 -16.60 12.48
C ALA A 174 -31.20 -16.41 12.48
N GLY A 175 -31.99 -17.48 12.63
CA GLY A 175 -33.44 -17.45 12.55
C GLY A 175 -33.92 -17.20 11.13
N LEU A 176 -33.12 -17.48 10.10
CA LEU A 176 -33.46 -17.19 8.71
C LEU A 176 -34.13 -18.42 8.04
N CYS A 177 -35.05 -18.17 7.12
CA CYS A 177 -35.51 -19.19 6.18
C CYS A 177 -34.38 -19.50 5.17
N ALA A 178 -34.52 -20.61 4.42
CA ALA A 178 -33.49 -21.05 3.48
C ALA A 178 -33.12 -19.95 2.46
N ARG A 179 -34.11 -19.20 1.95
CA ARG A 179 -33.87 -18.10 1.01
C ARG A 179 -33.04 -16.98 1.62
N HIS A 180 -33.44 -16.47 2.79
CA HIS A 180 -32.69 -15.38 3.44
C HIS A 180 -31.31 -15.84 3.94
N LEU A 181 -31.14 -17.13 4.25
CA LEU A 181 -29.83 -17.69 4.56
C LEU A 181 -28.92 -17.68 3.33
N LEU A 182 -29.41 -18.13 2.17
CA LEU A 182 -28.66 -18.07 0.90
C LEU A 182 -28.35 -16.63 0.48
N ASP A 183 -29.29 -15.70 0.61
CA ASP A 183 -29.06 -14.28 0.34
C ASP A 183 -27.95 -13.74 1.26
N ARG A 184 -27.96 -14.09 2.55
CA ARG A 184 -26.91 -13.71 3.48
C ARG A 184 -25.56 -14.32 3.10
N MET A 185 -25.51 -15.59 2.71
CA MET A 185 -24.26 -16.22 2.27
C MET A 185 -23.72 -15.56 1.00
N SER A 186 -24.56 -15.34 -0.02
CA SER A 186 -24.14 -14.69 -1.26
C SER A 186 -23.60 -13.27 -1.05
N THR A 187 -24.17 -12.51 -0.11
CA THR A 187 -23.69 -11.17 0.23
C THR A 187 -22.37 -11.19 1.00
N LEU A 188 -22.16 -12.19 1.85
CA LEU A 188 -20.87 -12.44 2.50
C LEU A 188 -19.81 -12.86 1.48
N ASP A 189 -20.12 -13.76 0.56
CA ASP A 189 -19.22 -14.18 -0.52
C ASP A 189 -18.88 -12.99 -1.45
N ALA A 190 -19.85 -12.14 -1.78
CA ALA A 190 -19.58 -10.92 -2.53
C ALA A 190 -18.72 -9.91 -1.76
N ARG A 191 -18.81 -9.87 -0.42
CA ARG A 191 -17.95 -9.03 0.43
C ARG A 191 -16.54 -9.58 0.49
N SER A 192 -16.38 -10.88 0.75
CA SER A 192 -15.06 -11.54 0.79
C SER A 192 -14.35 -11.48 -0.56
N ALA A 193 -15.07 -11.67 -1.67
CA ALA A 193 -14.51 -11.52 -3.02
C ALA A 193 -13.99 -10.10 -3.29
N ARG A 194 -14.72 -9.06 -2.85
CA ARG A 194 -14.26 -7.66 -2.96
C ARG A 194 -13.04 -7.38 -2.09
N GLU A 195 -12.96 -8.00 -0.92
CA GLU A 195 -11.84 -7.86 0.01
C GLU A 195 -10.58 -8.56 -0.53
N MET A 196 -10.71 -9.79 -1.03
CA MET A 196 -9.63 -10.51 -1.71
C MET A 196 -9.09 -9.73 -2.90
N LYS A 197 -9.98 -9.16 -3.73
CA LYS A 197 -9.56 -8.33 -4.85
C LYS A 197 -8.76 -7.08 -4.40
N ARG A 198 -9.16 -6.43 -3.30
CA ARG A 198 -8.40 -5.29 -2.75
C ARG A 198 -7.01 -5.71 -2.31
N LEU A 199 -6.89 -6.82 -1.60
CA LEU A 199 -5.59 -7.36 -1.17
C LEU A 199 -4.71 -7.76 -2.36
N GLU A 200 -5.28 -8.36 -3.40
CA GLU A 200 -4.55 -8.66 -4.63
C GLU A 200 -4.00 -7.39 -5.31
N ASP A 201 -4.81 -6.34 -5.39
CA ASP A 201 -4.40 -5.05 -5.94
C ASP A 201 -3.31 -4.38 -5.07
N GLU A 202 -3.41 -4.48 -3.74
CA GLU A 202 -2.38 -4.00 -2.80
C GLU A 202 -1.05 -4.78 -2.94
N ILE A 203 -1.11 -6.10 -3.03
CA ILE A 203 0.07 -6.95 -3.28
C ILE A 203 0.73 -6.57 -4.60
N ARG A 204 -0.07 -6.39 -5.67
CA ARG A 204 0.43 -5.97 -6.98
C ARG A 204 1.11 -4.60 -6.91
N HIS A 205 0.52 -3.65 -6.19
CA HIS A 205 1.10 -2.33 -5.98
C HIS A 205 2.44 -2.40 -5.23
N HIS A 206 2.52 -3.19 -4.16
CA HIS A 206 3.77 -3.40 -3.42
C HIS A 206 4.86 -4.07 -4.26
N GLN A 207 4.50 -5.04 -5.10
CA GLN A 207 5.44 -5.67 -6.03
C GLN A 207 5.97 -4.67 -7.07
N ALA A 208 5.09 -3.83 -7.64
CA ALA A 208 5.51 -2.78 -8.57
C ALA A 208 6.47 -1.78 -7.91
N TYR A 209 6.15 -1.34 -6.69
CA TYR A 209 7.01 -0.46 -5.91
C TYR A 209 8.39 -1.07 -5.64
N ARG A 210 8.46 -2.36 -5.28
CA ARG A 210 9.72 -3.08 -5.09
C ARG A 210 10.58 -3.11 -6.35
N LEU A 211 9.99 -3.43 -7.50
CA LEU A 211 10.71 -3.45 -8.78
C LEU A 211 11.24 -2.06 -9.15
N GLU A 212 10.50 -1.00 -8.82
CA GLU A 212 10.96 0.38 -9.05
C GLU A 212 12.15 0.74 -8.16
N GLN A 213 12.13 0.35 -6.89
CA GLN A 213 13.28 0.50 -5.99
C GLN A 213 14.52 -0.24 -6.50
N GLU A 214 14.36 -1.47 -6.99
CA GLU A 214 15.46 -2.24 -7.58
C GLU A 214 16.04 -1.55 -8.83
N ARG A 215 15.20 -1.01 -9.70
CA ARG A 215 15.65 -0.23 -10.88
C ARG A 215 16.43 1.02 -10.49
N LEU A 216 16.00 1.74 -9.45
CA LEU A 216 16.71 2.92 -8.95
C LEU A 216 18.09 2.55 -8.40
N LEU A 217 18.18 1.46 -7.62
CA LEU A 217 19.45 0.97 -7.10
C LEU A 217 20.41 0.52 -8.22
N GLU A 218 19.89 -0.14 -9.25
CA GLU A 218 20.68 -0.52 -10.42
C GLU A 218 21.20 0.71 -11.18
N TYR A 219 20.36 1.72 -11.36
CA TYR A 219 20.75 2.99 -11.96
C TYR A 219 21.86 3.69 -11.16
N GLU A 220 21.74 3.77 -9.83
CA GLU A 220 22.76 4.34 -8.97
C GLU A 220 24.08 3.56 -9.02
N LYS A 221 24.01 2.23 -9.03
CA LYS A 221 25.17 1.36 -9.19
C LYS A 221 25.89 1.65 -10.50
N LYS A 222 25.15 1.71 -11.61
CA LYS A 222 25.71 2.05 -12.93
C LYS A 222 26.37 3.43 -12.93
N ARG A 223 25.74 4.43 -12.29
CA ARG A 223 26.31 5.78 -12.14
C ARG A 223 27.65 5.74 -11.39
N ARG A 224 27.77 4.93 -10.33
CA ARG A 224 29.04 4.74 -9.60
C ARG A 224 30.10 4.05 -10.46
N GLU A 225 29.74 2.99 -11.18
CA GLU A 225 30.68 2.29 -12.07
C GLU A 225 31.22 3.19 -13.18
N ASP A 226 30.37 4.03 -13.77
CA ASP A 226 30.79 4.98 -14.80
C ASP A 226 31.65 6.11 -14.22
N ALA A 227 31.33 6.61 -13.02
CA ALA A 227 32.18 7.55 -12.29
C ALA A 227 33.56 6.94 -11.97
N GLU A 228 33.62 5.66 -11.58
CA GLU A 228 34.90 4.97 -11.36
C GLU A 228 35.69 4.76 -12.66
N LYS A 229 35.02 4.41 -13.77
CA LYS A 229 35.68 4.31 -15.08
C LYS A 229 36.29 5.65 -15.48
N GLU A 230 35.56 6.74 -15.25
CA GLU A 230 36.05 8.08 -15.52
C GLU A 230 37.22 8.45 -14.59
N GLY A 231 37.11 8.16 -13.29
CA GLY A 231 38.22 8.32 -12.35
C GLY A 231 39.47 7.53 -12.77
N ARG A 232 39.32 6.30 -13.27
CA ARG A 232 40.42 5.49 -13.82
C ARG A 232 41.06 6.15 -15.05
N ARG A 233 40.26 6.71 -15.97
CA ARG A 233 40.77 7.45 -17.14
C ARG A 233 41.55 8.68 -16.72
N GLN A 234 41.01 9.47 -15.78
CA GLN A 234 41.69 10.64 -15.23
C GLN A 234 43.02 10.27 -14.58
N MET A 235 43.07 9.18 -13.80
CA MET A 235 44.30 8.68 -13.20
C MET A 235 45.34 8.25 -14.25
N GLN A 236 44.93 7.63 -15.36
CA GLN A 236 45.83 7.30 -16.46
C GLN A 236 46.41 8.55 -17.14
N ILE A 237 45.60 9.59 -17.34
CA ILE A 237 46.04 10.87 -17.89
C ILE A 237 47.07 11.52 -16.95
N ILE A 238 46.78 11.57 -15.65
CA ILE A 238 47.70 12.11 -14.63
C ILE A 238 49.02 11.35 -14.65
N HIS A 239 48.99 10.01 -14.68
CA HIS A 239 50.19 9.19 -14.74
C HIS A 239 51.02 9.47 -16.00
N LYS A 240 50.37 9.60 -17.16
CA LYS A 240 51.04 9.95 -18.42
C LYS A 240 51.73 11.31 -18.33
N LEU A 241 51.01 12.35 -17.89
CA LEU A 241 51.56 13.69 -17.73
C LEU A 241 52.73 13.73 -16.75
N LYS A 242 52.65 12.99 -15.64
CA LYS A 242 53.75 12.86 -14.69
C LYS A 242 54.99 12.25 -15.34
N SER A 243 54.83 11.19 -16.13
CA SER A 243 55.94 10.56 -16.84
C SER A 243 56.58 11.50 -17.88
N GLU A 244 55.78 12.30 -18.59
CA GLU A 244 56.26 13.30 -19.54
C GLU A 244 57.02 14.44 -18.85
N LEU A 245 56.52 14.89 -17.70
CA LEU A 245 57.18 15.89 -16.86
C LEU A 245 58.53 15.38 -16.35
N GLU A 246 58.60 14.14 -15.86
CA GLU A 246 59.86 13.51 -15.43
C GLU A 246 60.84 13.38 -16.60
N GLN A 247 60.38 12.99 -17.79
CA GLN A 247 61.23 12.97 -18.99
C GLN A 247 61.73 14.37 -19.36
N HIS A 248 60.88 15.38 -19.25
CA HIS A 248 61.26 16.77 -19.52
C HIS A 248 62.32 17.26 -18.52
N GLN A 249 62.13 16.99 -17.23
CA GLN A 249 63.12 17.29 -16.18
C GLN A 249 64.46 16.61 -16.46
N ARG A 250 64.45 15.32 -16.83
CA ARG A 250 65.69 14.60 -17.21
C ARG A 250 66.37 15.22 -18.44
N ARG A 251 65.60 15.67 -19.45
CA ARG A 251 66.15 16.38 -20.61
C ARG A 251 66.79 17.70 -20.20
N GLN A 252 66.12 18.49 -19.38
CA GLN A 252 66.67 19.74 -18.84
C GLN A 252 67.95 19.49 -18.03
N GLU A 253 67.98 18.50 -17.13
CA GLU A 253 69.19 18.16 -16.38
C GLU A 253 70.35 17.73 -17.29
N GLN A 254 70.08 17.00 -18.37
CA GLN A 254 71.10 16.63 -19.36
C GLN A 254 71.61 17.85 -20.12
N GLU A 255 70.73 18.76 -20.53
CA GLU A 255 71.10 20.03 -21.17
C GLU A 255 71.92 20.91 -20.22
N ASP A 256 71.55 20.99 -18.95
CA ASP A 256 72.30 21.70 -17.92
C ASP A 256 73.68 21.08 -17.69
N ARG A 257 73.79 19.75 -17.66
CA ARG A 257 75.08 19.05 -17.58
C ARG A 257 75.94 19.34 -18.80
N ARG A 258 75.37 19.25 -20.01
CA ARG A 258 76.06 19.62 -21.26
C ARG A 258 76.52 21.08 -21.23
N SER A 259 75.67 21.99 -20.77
CA SER A 259 75.96 23.42 -20.65
C SER A 259 77.05 23.71 -19.61
N ARG A 260 77.12 22.94 -18.51
CA ARG A 260 78.21 22.99 -17.52
C ARG A 260 79.53 22.43 -18.05
N ASP A 261 79.50 21.38 -18.87
CA ASP A 261 80.70 20.73 -19.40
C ASP A 261 81.30 21.46 -20.63
N LEU A 262 80.48 22.17 -21.42
CA LEU A 262 80.91 22.90 -22.62
C LEU A 262 82.03 23.93 -22.37
N PRO A 263 81.94 24.81 -21.35
CA PRO A 263 83.02 25.75 -21.01
C PRO A 263 84.32 25.08 -20.58
N ARG A 264 84.26 23.83 -20.10
CA ARG A 264 85.42 23.07 -19.65
C ARG A 264 86.13 22.38 -20.80
N ARG A 265 85.38 21.86 -21.79
CA ARG A 265 85.94 21.22 -22.98
C ARG A 265 86.63 22.19 -23.94
N TYR A 266 86.13 23.43 -24.06
CA TYR A 266 86.67 24.36 -25.05
C TYR A 266 88.15 24.75 -24.79
N PRO A 267 88.57 25.09 -23.56
CA PRO A 267 89.97 25.37 -23.25
C PRO A 267 90.84 24.10 -23.31
N GLU A 268 90.33 22.94 -22.88
CA GLU A 268 91.06 21.67 -22.96
C GLU A 268 91.33 21.28 -24.42
N GLU A 269 90.31 21.33 -25.28
CA GLU A 269 90.47 21.05 -26.72
C GLU A 269 91.36 22.08 -27.41
N GLN A 270 91.26 23.37 -27.03
CA GLN A 270 92.12 24.42 -27.57
C GLN A 270 93.58 24.20 -27.16
N HIS A 271 93.83 23.89 -25.89
CA HIS A 271 95.15 23.56 -25.39
C HIS A 271 95.72 22.30 -26.05
N GLN A 272 94.91 21.26 -26.25
CA GLN A 272 95.30 20.05 -26.96
C GLN A 272 95.71 20.36 -28.40
N ARG A 273 94.92 21.19 -29.11
CA ARG A 273 95.22 21.64 -30.47
C ARG A 273 96.51 22.44 -30.53
N GLU A 274 96.74 23.35 -29.58
CA GLU A 274 97.98 24.12 -29.48
C GLU A 274 99.19 23.20 -29.22
N GLN A 275 99.07 22.20 -28.34
CA GLN A 275 100.11 21.21 -28.12
C GLN A 275 100.41 20.40 -29.39
N ASP A 276 99.39 19.94 -30.09
CA ASP A 276 99.55 19.16 -31.32
C ASP A 276 100.10 20.01 -32.46
N GLU A 277 99.71 21.28 -32.56
CA GLU A 277 100.28 22.23 -33.51
C GLU A 277 101.75 22.51 -33.19
N THR A 278 102.10 22.66 -31.91
CA THR A 278 103.49 22.82 -31.46
C THR A 278 104.32 21.59 -31.84
N LYS A 279 103.83 20.37 -31.57
CA LYS A 279 104.47 19.12 -32.00
C LYS A 279 104.64 19.08 -33.53
N ARG A 280 103.63 19.52 -34.29
CA ARG A 280 103.68 19.57 -35.75
C ARG A 280 104.73 20.57 -36.24
N ARG A 281 104.82 21.75 -35.63
CA ARG A 281 105.85 22.77 -35.90
C ARG A 281 107.24 22.26 -35.58
N SER A 282 107.44 21.58 -34.45
CA SER A 282 108.73 20.97 -34.11
C SER A 282 109.14 19.90 -35.12
N ARG A 283 108.20 19.05 -35.56
CA ARG A 283 108.45 18.05 -36.62
C ARG A 283 108.80 18.73 -37.95
N GLN A 284 108.10 19.79 -38.33
CA GLN A 284 108.41 20.56 -39.53
C GLN A 284 109.77 21.26 -39.45
N SER A 285 110.10 21.88 -38.31
CA SER A 285 111.42 22.50 -38.08
C SER A 285 112.52 21.46 -38.21
N TYR A 286 112.38 20.31 -37.55
CA TYR A 286 113.35 19.22 -37.66
C TYR A 286 113.51 18.72 -39.11
N GLN A 287 112.41 18.62 -39.86
CA GLN A 287 112.46 18.28 -41.29
C GLN A 287 113.14 19.37 -42.13
N GLN A 288 112.89 20.66 -41.85
CA GLN A 288 113.54 21.78 -42.52
C GLN A 288 115.04 21.85 -42.20
N ASP A 289 115.42 21.66 -40.94
CA ASP A 289 116.82 21.65 -40.53
C ASP A 289 117.56 20.45 -41.13
N ARG A 290 116.91 19.28 -41.18
CA ARG A 290 117.42 18.10 -41.90
C ARG A 290 117.51 18.34 -43.41
N GLY A 291 116.56 19.07 -43.99
CA GLY A 291 116.59 19.51 -45.39
C GLY A 291 117.76 20.45 -45.65
N ARG A 292 117.92 21.51 -44.85
CA ARG A 292 119.03 22.47 -44.92
C ARG A 292 120.40 21.82 -44.70
N ALA A 293 120.49 20.82 -43.83
CA ALA A 293 121.71 20.03 -43.65
C ALA A 293 122.05 19.26 -44.93
N ARG A 294 121.07 18.61 -45.57
CA ARG A 294 121.23 17.97 -46.89
C ARG A 294 121.54 18.97 -48.01
N ASP A 295 120.94 20.16 -47.99
CA ASP A 295 121.18 21.19 -49.01
C ASP A 295 122.59 21.79 -48.87
N ARG A 296 123.10 21.94 -47.63
CA ARG A 296 124.50 22.30 -47.35
C ARG A 296 125.48 21.22 -47.80
N GLU A 297 125.14 19.94 -47.65
CA GLU A 297 125.98 18.84 -48.14
C GLU A 297 125.95 18.69 -49.67
N SER A 298 124.87 19.13 -50.34
CA SER A 298 124.68 18.94 -51.78
C SER A 298 125.02 20.16 -52.66
N GLY A 299 125.37 21.31 -52.07
CA GLY A 299 125.88 22.48 -52.82
C GLY A 299 124.90 23.08 -53.84
N ARG A 300 123.60 22.81 -53.73
CA ARG A 300 122.58 23.28 -54.69
C ARG A 300 121.99 24.63 -54.27
N VAL A 301 122.16 25.62 -55.15
CA VAL A 301 121.57 26.96 -55.03
C VAL A 301 120.08 26.89 -55.37
N PRO A 302 119.16 27.48 -54.59
CA PRO A 302 117.73 27.44 -54.87
C PRO A 302 117.37 28.30 -56.10
N GLU A 303 116.75 27.66 -57.09
CA GLU A 303 116.22 28.26 -58.31
C GLU A 303 114.93 29.03 -57.99
N MET A 304 114.87 30.32 -58.30
CA MET A 304 113.68 31.16 -58.10
C MET A 304 112.61 30.80 -59.14
N GLY A 305 111.62 30.01 -58.74
CA GLY A 305 110.51 29.54 -59.58
C GLY A 305 109.15 30.10 -59.19
N GLU A 306 108.67 31.01 -60.03
CA GLU A 306 107.30 31.24 -60.53
C GLU A 306 106.07 31.18 -59.59
N ARG A 307 105.40 32.34 -59.56
CA ARG A 307 104.00 32.54 -59.15
C ARG A 307 103.07 31.70 -60.02
N ASP A 308 102.15 30.97 -59.41
CA ASP A 308 100.96 30.53 -60.12
C ASP A 308 99.66 30.52 -59.31
N ARG A 309 98.57 30.63 -60.07
CA ARG A 309 97.27 31.23 -59.75
C ARG A 309 96.36 30.36 -58.86
N ARG A 310 95.62 31.01 -57.94
CA ARG A 310 94.44 30.45 -57.25
C ARG A 310 93.24 30.38 -58.20
N PRO A 311 92.44 29.29 -58.22
CA PRO A 311 91.09 29.32 -58.74
C PRO A 311 90.04 29.52 -57.64
N TYR A 312 89.14 30.46 -57.88
CA TYR A 312 87.88 30.66 -57.12
C TYR A 312 86.95 29.46 -57.34
N GLY A 313 86.45 28.87 -56.24
CA GLY A 313 85.47 27.78 -56.25
C GLY A 313 84.11 28.23 -55.73
N HIS A 314 83.09 28.07 -56.57
CA HIS A 314 81.71 28.55 -56.48
C HIS A 314 80.91 28.25 -55.20
N ARG A 315 80.17 29.27 -54.76
CA ARG A 315 79.04 29.25 -53.81
C ARG A 315 77.80 28.68 -54.50
N ARG A 316 77.27 27.54 -54.03
CA ARG A 316 75.95 27.03 -54.44
C ARG A 316 74.90 27.48 -53.42
N GLU A 317 74.04 28.39 -53.85
CA GLU A 317 72.78 28.72 -53.18
C GLU A 317 71.81 27.56 -53.37
N ARG A 318 71.18 27.10 -52.28
CA ARG A 318 70.01 26.21 -52.35
C ARG A 318 68.77 27.04 -52.05
N SER A 319 67.85 26.93 -52.99
CA SER A 319 66.52 27.48 -53.09
C SER A 319 65.65 27.19 -51.85
N VAL A 320 64.97 28.25 -51.44
CA VAL A 320 63.76 28.26 -50.63
C VAL A 320 62.67 27.50 -51.38
N GLY A 321 61.98 26.57 -50.71
CA GLY A 321 60.84 25.83 -51.24
C GLY A 321 59.68 25.93 -50.25
N ASP A 322 58.81 26.89 -50.54
CA ASP A 322 57.35 26.84 -50.64
C ASP A 322 56.50 25.93 -49.73
N ASP A 323 55.49 26.61 -49.16
CA ASP A 323 54.08 26.26 -49.11
C ASP A 323 53.59 25.06 -48.30
N TYR A 324 53.13 25.35 -47.08
CA TYR A 324 51.96 24.68 -46.51
C TYR A 324 50.94 25.71 -46.00
N VAL A 325 49.88 25.88 -46.80
CA VAL A 325 48.66 26.61 -46.45
C VAL A 325 47.93 25.89 -45.33
N ARG A 326 47.85 26.55 -44.17
CA ARG A 326 47.14 26.09 -42.97
C ARG A 326 45.63 26.34 -43.16
N ARG A 327 44.86 25.28 -43.40
CA ARG A 327 43.38 25.32 -43.35
C ARG A 327 42.92 25.47 -41.90
N GLU A 328 42.16 26.51 -41.61
CA GLU A 328 41.44 26.68 -40.35
C GLU A 328 40.26 25.70 -40.26
N PRO A 329 39.95 25.14 -39.09
CA PRO A 329 38.75 24.35 -38.87
C PRO A 329 37.54 25.28 -38.72
N GLN A 330 36.50 25.05 -39.52
CA GLN A 330 35.21 25.71 -39.34
C GLN A 330 34.52 25.20 -38.07
N ASP A 331 34.22 26.12 -37.17
CA ASP A 331 33.44 25.89 -35.97
C ASP A 331 32.00 25.47 -36.32
N TYR A 332 31.67 24.21 -36.06
CA TYR A 332 30.32 23.69 -36.10
C TYR A 332 29.60 24.12 -34.81
N PHE A 333 28.87 25.24 -34.86
CA PHE A 333 27.89 25.60 -33.84
C PHE A 333 26.71 24.63 -33.90
N PHE A 334 26.67 23.68 -32.96
CA PHE A 334 25.46 22.92 -32.64
C PHE A 334 24.50 23.84 -31.88
N ASN A 335 23.47 24.34 -32.57
CA ASN A 335 22.30 24.94 -31.93
C ASN A 335 21.58 23.86 -31.12
N VAL A 336 21.70 23.91 -29.80
CA VAL A 336 20.86 23.17 -28.87
C VAL A 336 19.53 23.89 -28.83
N SER A 337 18.55 23.38 -29.58
CA SER A 337 17.15 23.81 -29.45
C SER A 337 16.64 23.32 -28.09
N GLU A 338 16.35 24.26 -27.20
CA GLU A 338 15.61 24.01 -25.97
C GLU A 338 14.23 23.42 -26.31
N PRO A 339 13.79 22.33 -25.66
CA PRO A 339 12.43 21.85 -25.81
C PRO A 339 11.48 22.84 -25.12
N SER A 340 10.73 23.57 -25.95
CA SER A 340 9.56 24.35 -25.57
C SER A 340 8.60 23.50 -24.71
N SER A 341 8.45 23.89 -23.45
CA SER A 341 7.45 23.37 -22.52
C SER A 341 6.07 23.88 -22.90
N GLU A 342 5.44 23.25 -23.88
CA GLU A 342 4.01 23.36 -24.14
C GLU A 342 3.39 21.97 -24.34
N SER A 343 2.70 21.50 -23.29
CA SER A 343 1.64 20.50 -23.39
C SER A 343 0.68 20.81 -22.24
N SER A 344 -0.31 21.68 -22.43
CA SER A 344 -1.56 21.39 -23.14
C SER A 344 -2.37 20.28 -22.46
N TYR A 345 -3.49 20.72 -21.86
CA TYR A 345 -4.78 20.01 -21.80
C TYR A 345 -4.84 18.61 -21.16
N TYR A 346 -5.50 18.54 -19.98
CA TYR A 346 -6.77 17.82 -19.84
C TYR A 346 -7.55 18.40 -18.64
N GLY A 347 -8.44 19.35 -18.93
CA GLY A 347 -9.49 19.77 -18.01
C GLY A 347 -10.59 18.69 -17.94
N GLY A 348 -10.60 17.92 -16.86
CA GLY A 348 -11.67 16.97 -16.56
C GLY A 348 -12.87 17.68 -15.91
N ALA A 349 -13.87 18.01 -16.72
CA ALA A 349 -15.17 18.47 -16.24
C ALA A 349 -15.82 17.41 -15.33
N ARG A 350 -16.03 17.75 -14.06
CA ARG A 350 -16.81 16.93 -13.12
C ARG A 350 -18.29 17.24 -13.33
N SER A 351 -18.97 16.40 -14.10
CA SER A 351 -20.43 16.37 -14.14
C SER A 351 -20.96 15.89 -12.78
N ARG A 352 -21.57 16.79 -12.00
CA ARG A 352 -22.35 16.44 -10.80
C ARG A 352 -23.67 15.80 -11.23
N PRO A 353 -24.08 14.66 -10.67
CA PRO A 353 -25.43 14.16 -10.84
C PRO A 353 -26.40 15.07 -10.06
N ARG A 354 -27.43 15.58 -10.73
CA ARG A 354 -28.61 16.15 -10.07
C ARG A 354 -29.35 15.03 -9.35
N ARG A 355 -29.64 15.25 -8.07
CA ARG A 355 -30.63 14.49 -7.31
C ARG A 355 -32.03 14.92 -7.70
#